data_AF-A0A9E5SST1-F1
#
_entry.id   AF-A0A9E5SST1-F1
#
_cell.length_a   1.000
_cell.length_b   1.000
_cell.length_c   1.000
_cell.angle_alpha   90.00
_cell.angle_beta   90.00
_cell.angle_gamma   90.00
#
_symmetry.space_group_name_H-M   'P 1'
#
loop_
_entity.id
_entity.type
_entity.pdbx_description
1 polymer ?
#
loop_
_entity_poly.entity_id
_entity_poly.type
_entity_poly.pdbx_seq_one_letter_code
_entity_poly.pdbx_strand_id
1 'polypeptide(L)'
;MKKIVMFCFLAVFCAALCACGQGVTKTVPPPEQSAKSSVTADQMLTKEAKLNESASESVQDFPFEDGEGRTRYRLVINGTEVETKNYPFTLPSEPNGGYYPIEDVLNFLGVACLTNDDHSALVTVINGDIIRVFANSPTLTYGKKPISAVNTNTVPVVIDGALYVPSFLLMQLSDSSVVDFSGNRSAATLGTDIVVDVPTSGLVGVDSSMLEQSTPSGSGQVVTDGAHRCKKCGGAGGYNEQYFDQIMVNGRWQQITKSRWRHCPVCGGRGDVN
;
A
#
# COMPACT_ATOMS: atom_id res chain seq x y z
N MET A 1 6.81 -17.21 58.94
CA MET A 1 8.16 -17.52 58.40
C MET A 1 8.14 -17.85 56.89
N LYS A 2 7.33 -17.17 56.06
CA LYS A 2 7.32 -17.34 54.58
C LYS A 2 7.70 -16.08 53.81
N LYS A 3 7.71 -14.91 54.46
CA LYS A 3 8.02 -13.61 53.83
C LYS A 3 9.51 -13.22 53.89
N ILE A 4 10.31 -13.90 54.71
CA ILE A 4 11.76 -13.61 54.85
C ILE A 4 12.57 -14.33 53.76
N VAL A 5 12.12 -15.52 53.31
CA VAL A 5 12.82 -16.31 52.28
C VAL A 5 12.77 -15.64 50.91
N MET A 6 11.71 -14.89 50.61
CA MET A 6 11.55 -14.24 49.30
C MET A 6 12.45 -12.99 49.14
N PHE A 7 12.82 -12.32 50.25
CA PHE A 7 13.73 -11.17 50.20
C PHE A 7 15.20 -11.57 50.03
N CYS A 8 15.60 -12.75 50.52
CA CYS A 8 16.97 -13.25 50.33
C CYS A 8 17.26 -13.65 48.88
N PHE A 9 16.26 -14.08 48.11
CA PHE A 9 16.45 -14.43 46.69
C PHE A 9 16.62 -13.20 45.77
N LEU A 10 16.04 -12.05 46.13
CA LEU A 10 16.14 -10.84 45.32
C LEU A 10 17.51 -10.15 45.43
N ALA A 11 18.15 -10.23 46.60
CA ALA A 11 19.44 -9.59 46.85
C ALA A 11 20.62 -10.32 46.16
N VAL A 12 20.51 -11.64 45.96
CA VAL A 12 21.56 -12.44 45.30
C VAL A 12 21.57 -12.24 43.78
N PHE A 13 20.42 -11.91 43.17
CA PHE A 13 20.34 -11.69 41.72
C PHE A 13 20.91 -10.34 41.26
N CYS A 14 20.93 -9.32 42.14
CA CYS A 14 21.49 -8.00 41.80
C CYS A 14 23.03 -7.97 41.80
N ALA A 15 23.71 -8.90 42.47
CA ALA A 15 25.18 -8.93 42.52
C ALA A 15 25.82 -9.60 41.28
N ALA A 16 25.05 -10.33 40.47
CA ALA A 16 25.56 -11.10 39.33
C ALA A 16 25.59 -10.32 37.99
N LEU A 17 25.09 -9.08 37.94
CA LEU A 17 25.05 -8.27 36.70
C LEU A 17 26.05 -7.10 36.67
N CYS A 18 26.94 -6.99 37.66
CA CYS A 18 27.95 -5.92 37.75
C CYS A 18 29.40 -6.35 37.44
N ALA A 19 29.62 -7.47 36.74
CA ALA A 19 30.98 -7.91 36.38
C ALA A 19 31.07 -8.33 34.92
N CYS A 20 31.87 -7.55 34.16
CA CYS A 20 32.52 -7.77 32.85
C CYS A 20 32.21 -6.59 31.90
N GLY A 21 33.17 -5.78 31.44
CA GLY A 21 34.61 -5.78 31.59
C GLY A 21 35.18 -4.56 30.86
N GLN A 22 36.27 -4.02 31.39
CA GLN A 22 37.07 -2.93 30.82
C GLN A 22 38.01 -3.44 29.71
N GLY A 23 38.41 -2.52 28.83
CA GLY A 23 39.56 -2.64 27.92
C GLY A 23 39.14 -2.35 26.47
N VAL A 24 39.80 -1.53 25.65
CA VAL A 24 41.16 -0.96 25.67
C VAL A 24 41.14 0.32 24.83
N THR A 25 41.92 1.30 25.26
CA THR A 25 42.28 2.54 24.56
C THR A 25 43.05 2.29 23.26
N LYS A 26 42.78 3.06 22.20
CA LYS A 26 43.82 3.58 21.31
C LYS A 26 43.36 4.84 20.57
N THR A 27 44.24 5.82 20.60
CA THR A 27 44.11 7.21 20.16
C THR A 27 44.85 7.41 18.83
N VAL A 28 44.50 8.49 18.09
CA VAL A 28 45.30 9.27 17.09
C VAL A 28 45.17 8.82 15.61
N PRO A 29 45.15 9.72 14.58
CA PRO A 29 44.44 11.01 14.34
C PRO A 29 43.86 11.10 12.87
N PRO A 30 43.34 12.26 12.39
CA PRO A 30 42.72 12.41 11.04
C PRO A 30 43.69 13.01 9.99
N PRO A 31 43.26 13.10 8.72
CA PRO A 31 43.42 14.34 7.94
C PRO A 31 42.08 14.76 7.28
N GLU A 32 41.62 16.00 7.50
CA GLU A 32 41.87 17.18 6.63
C GLU A 32 41.28 17.01 5.22
N GLN A 33 40.10 17.58 4.92
CA GLN A 33 39.93 18.95 4.39
C GLN A 33 40.94 19.36 3.32
N SER A 34 40.47 19.47 2.07
CA SER A 34 40.89 20.48 1.09
C SER A 34 39.77 20.60 0.04
N ALA A 35 38.94 21.64 0.12
CA ALA A 35 39.04 22.90 -0.63
C ALA A 35 38.77 22.71 -2.14
N LYS A 36 37.61 23.15 -2.65
CA LYS A 36 37.36 24.50 -3.20
C LYS A 36 38.40 24.94 -4.24
N SER A 37 37.94 25.11 -5.49
CA SER A 37 38.22 26.24 -6.41
C SER A 37 37.45 25.96 -7.72
N SER A 38 36.39 26.70 -8.04
CA SER A 38 36.28 28.08 -8.55
C SER A 38 36.30 28.15 -10.09
N VAL A 39 35.16 28.53 -10.70
CA VAL A 39 34.91 29.81 -11.44
C VAL A 39 35.82 29.93 -12.68
N THR A 40 35.36 30.00 -13.94
CA THR A 40 34.47 31.03 -14.52
C THR A 40 34.03 30.66 -15.95
N ALA A 41 32.86 31.19 -16.34
CA ALA A 41 32.29 31.50 -17.65
C ALA A 41 33.09 31.22 -18.94
N ASP A 42 32.42 30.65 -19.96
CA ASP A 42 31.85 31.51 -21.01
C ASP A 42 30.80 30.79 -21.88
N GLN A 43 29.94 31.62 -22.43
CA GLN A 43 28.69 31.32 -23.12
C GLN A 43 28.85 30.49 -24.40
N MET A 44 27.88 29.61 -24.67
CA MET A 44 27.40 29.44 -26.04
C MET A 44 25.92 29.02 -26.05
N LEU A 45 25.09 29.92 -26.59
CA LEU A 45 23.71 29.67 -26.97
C LEU A 45 23.63 28.39 -27.80
N THR A 46 22.87 27.40 -27.33
CA THR A 46 22.16 26.49 -28.23
C THR A 46 20.75 26.30 -27.70
N LYS A 47 19.79 26.82 -28.47
CA LYS A 47 18.37 26.74 -28.25
C LYS A 47 17.91 25.35 -28.68
N GLU A 48 17.85 24.42 -27.74
CA GLU A 48 17.11 23.17 -27.92
C GLU A 48 16.07 23.05 -26.80
N ALA A 49 14.82 23.18 -27.20
CA ALA A 49 13.66 22.90 -26.37
C ALA A 49 13.68 21.41 -26.01
N LYS A 50 14.31 21.07 -24.88
CA LYS A 50 13.99 19.84 -24.17
C LYS A 50 12.66 20.05 -23.45
N LEU A 51 11.68 19.30 -23.92
CA LEU A 51 10.45 18.97 -23.21
C LEU A 51 10.85 18.19 -21.94
N ASN A 52 11.31 18.91 -20.91
CA ASN A 52 11.39 18.42 -19.55
C ASN A 52 10.09 18.90 -18.89
N GLU A 53 9.05 18.11 -19.07
CA GLU A 53 7.91 18.12 -18.16
C GLU A 53 8.39 17.48 -16.85
N SER A 54 9.24 18.21 -16.13
CA SER A 54 9.32 18.05 -14.69
C SER A 54 7.99 18.57 -14.18
N ALA A 55 7.01 17.67 -14.05
CA ALA A 55 5.82 17.92 -13.26
C ALA A 55 6.32 18.48 -11.93
N SER A 56 6.14 19.78 -11.74
CA SER A 56 6.26 20.36 -10.43
C SER A 56 5.22 19.63 -9.59
N GLU A 57 5.66 18.82 -8.63
CA GLU A 57 4.80 18.34 -7.56
C GLU A 57 4.24 19.59 -6.88
N SER A 58 3.07 20.05 -7.33
CA SER A 58 2.32 21.05 -6.62
C SER A 58 2.02 20.42 -5.27
N VAL A 59 2.54 21.00 -4.19
CA VAL A 59 2.16 20.65 -2.83
C VAL A 59 0.65 20.84 -2.76
N GLN A 60 -0.09 19.74 -2.83
CA GLN A 60 -1.53 19.78 -2.91
C GLN A 60 -2.07 19.83 -1.48
N ASP A 61 -2.72 20.93 -1.13
CA ASP A 61 -3.32 21.09 0.20
C ASP A 61 -4.60 20.24 0.29
N PHE A 62 -4.69 19.41 1.33
CA PHE A 62 -5.84 18.53 1.54
C PHE A 62 -6.75 19.03 2.67
N PRO A 63 -8.08 18.85 2.54
CA PRO A 63 -8.76 18.33 1.36
C PRO A 63 -8.81 19.36 0.21
N PHE A 64 -8.96 18.89 -1.03
CA PHE A 64 -9.20 19.76 -2.19
C PHE A 64 -10.36 19.24 -3.04
N GLU A 65 -10.98 20.12 -3.82
CA GLU A 65 -12.01 19.74 -4.80
C GLU A 65 -11.37 19.53 -6.18
N ASP A 66 -11.70 18.45 -6.86
CA ASP A 66 -11.26 18.22 -8.24
C ASP A 66 -12.21 18.85 -9.27
N GLY A 67 -11.87 18.75 -10.56
CA GLY A 67 -12.63 19.36 -11.65
C GLY A 67 -14.08 18.87 -11.80
N GLU A 68 -14.45 17.78 -11.14
CA GLU A 68 -15.79 17.18 -11.15
C GLU A 68 -16.57 17.48 -9.86
N GLY A 69 -16.04 18.35 -8.99
CA GLY A 69 -16.66 18.71 -7.72
C GLY A 69 -16.43 17.70 -6.58
N ARG A 70 -15.63 16.65 -6.81
CA ARG A 70 -15.37 15.62 -5.79
C ARG A 70 -14.33 16.15 -4.81
N THR A 71 -14.57 15.97 -3.52
CA THR A 71 -13.57 16.32 -2.50
C THR A 71 -12.58 15.17 -2.34
N ARG A 72 -11.29 15.43 -2.50
CA ARG A 72 -10.16 14.48 -2.42
C ARG A 72 -9.46 14.57 -1.07
N TYR A 73 -8.96 13.43 -0.58
CA TYR A 73 -8.36 13.28 0.74
C TYR A 73 -7.04 12.51 0.68
N ARG A 74 -6.14 12.72 1.64
CA ARG A 74 -5.00 11.80 1.82
C ARG A 74 -5.51 10.43 2.23
N LEU A 75 -4.90 9.36 1.73
CA LEU A 75 -5.21 8.00 2.16
C LEU A 75 -4.33 7.63 3.36
N VAL A 76 -4.94 7.27 4.49
CA VAL A 76 -4.21 6.81 5.68
C VAL A 76 -4.73 5.44 6.09
N ILE A 77 -3.85 4.45 6.13
CA ILE A 77 -4.19 3.08 6.53
C ILE A 77 -3.39 2.72 7.78
N ASN A 78 -4.08 2.27 8.84
CA ASN A 78 -3.46 1.93 10.13
C ASN A 78 -2.52 3.01 10.67
N GLY A 79 -2.92 4.28 10.54
CA GLY A 79 -2.16 5.45 10.99
C GLY A 79 -0.97 5.83 10.10
N THR A 80 -0.75 5.13 8.98
CA THR A 80 0.33 5.41 8.02
C THR A 80 -0.25 6.02 6.75
N GLU A 81 0.32 7.12 6.29
CA GLU A 81 -0.06 7.73 5.02
C GLU A 81 0.40 6.86 3.84
N VAL A 82 -0.51 6.62 2.90
CA VAL A 82 -0.25 5.86 1.68
C VAL A 82 0.13 6.82 0.58
N GLU A 83 1.32 6.64 0.03
CA GLU A 83 1.77 7.35 -1.16
C GLU A 83 1.01 6.80 -2.38
N THR A 84 0.04 7.58 -2.88
CA THR A 84 -0.76 7.24 -4.06
C THR A 84 -1.11 8.50 -4.84
N LYS A 85 -1.33 8.33 -6.15
CA LYS A 85 -1.93 9.34 -7.04
C LYS A 85 -3.47 9.25 -7.08
N ASN A 86 -4.06 8.14 -6.62
CA ASN A 86 -5.49 7.86 -6.72
C ASN A 86 -6.21 8.25 -5.42
N TYR A 87 -6.17 9.51 -5.01
CA TYR A 87 -6.71 9.95 -3.72
C TYR A 87 -8.18 9.53 -3.49
N PRO A 88 -8.53 9.01 -2.28
CA PRO A 88 -9.90 8.79 -1.86
C PRO A 88 -10.75 10.04 -2.04
N PHE A 89 -12.05 9.86 -2.27
CA PHE A 89 -12.94 10.99 -2.50
C PHE A 89 -14.33 10.82 -1.88
N THR A 90 -15.08 11.92 -1.81
CA THR A 90 -16.52 11.91 -1.58
C THR A 90 -17.24 12.52 -2.78
N LEU A 91 -18.44 12.03 -3.08
CA LEU A 91 -19.28 12.60 -4.13
C LEU A 91 -19.92 13.90 -3.61
N PRO A 92 -20.13 14.91 -4.47
CA PRO A 92 -20.85 16.13 -4.09
C PRO A 92 -22.24 15.84 -3.49
N SER A 93 -22.94 14.84 -4.04
CA SER A 93 -24.25 14.40 -3.58
C SER A 93 -24.21 13.56 -2.30
N GLU A 94 -23.06 13.00 -1.95
CA GLU A 94 -22.88 12.10 -0.79
C GLU A 94 -21.58 12.47 -0.03
N PRO A 95 -21.51 13.65 0.62
CA PRO A 95 -20.28 14.20 1.22
C PRO A 95 -19.75 13.40 2.43
N ASN A 96 -20.50 12.40 2.89
CA ASN A 96 -20.11 11.49 3.97
C ASN A 96 -19.79 10.07 3.46
N GLY A 97 -20.06 9.76 2.19
CA GLY A 97 -19.76 8.47 1.57
C GLY A 97 -18.37 8.50 0.94
N GLY A 98 -17.40 7.89 1.59
CA GLY A 98 -16.03 7.80 1.09
C GLY A 98 -15.86 6.70 0.04
N TYR A 99 -15.12 7.00 -1.02
CA TYR A 99 -14.68 6.08 -2.06
C TYR A 99 -13.17 5.93 -1.99
N TYR A 100 -12.70 4.69 -1.94
CA TYR A 100 -11.30 4.36 -1.71
C TYR A 100 -10.72 3.57 -2.90
N PRO A 101 -9.50 3.88 -3.36
CA PRO A 101 -8.84 3.13 -4.43
C PRO A 101 -8.48 1.73 -3.94
N ILE A 102 -9.27 0.71 -4.29
CA ILE A 102 -9.15 -0.60 -3.65
C ILE A 102 -7.80 -1.28 -3.95
N GLU A 103 -7.26 -1.06 -5.15
CA GLU A 103 -5.96 -1.60 -5.54
C GLU A 103 -4.84 -1.03 -4.65
N ASP A 104 -4.82 0.29 -4.40
CA ASP A 104 -3.82 0.92 -3.54
C ASP A 104 -3.96 0.49 -2.08
N VAL A 105 -5.20 0.32 -1.60
CA VAL A 105 -5.48 -0.21 -0.26
C VAL A 105 -4.91 -1.62 -0.11
N LEU A 106 -5.20 -2.52 -1.04
CA LEU A 106 -4.75 -3.90 -1.00
C LEU A 106 -3.22 -4.00 -1.18
N ASN A 107 -2.66 -3.22 -2.11
CA ASN A 107 -1.22 -3.14 -2.30
C ASN A 107 -0.52 -2.64 -1.04
N PHE A 108 -1.06 -1.64 -0.34
CA PHE A 108 -0.51 -1.17 0.94
C PHE A 108 -0.52 -2.27 2.01
N LEU A 109 -1.56 -3.10 2.04
CA LEU A 109 -1.65 -4.27 2.93
C LEU A 109 -0.72 -5.43 2.54
N GLY A 110 0.01 -5.33 1.42
CA GLY A 110 0.94 -6.37 0.98
C GLY A 110 0.36 -7.32 -0.06
N VAL A 111 -0.85 -7.05 -0.59
CA VAL A 111 -1.62 -7.96 -1.43
C VAL A 111 -1.59 -7.48 -2.88
N ALA A 112 -0.99 -8.28 -3.77
CA ALA A 112 -0.99 -8.00 -5.20
C ALA A 112 -2.36 -8.28 -5.83
N CYS A 113 -2.79 -7.42 -6.75
CA CYS A 113 -4.09 -7.53 -7.41
C CYS A 113 -3.92 -7.85 -8.90
N LEU A 114 -4.91 -8.53 -9.48
CA LEU A 114 -5.06 -8.70 -10.91
C LEU A 114 -6.21 -7.79 -11.33
N THR A 115 -5.97 -6.95 -12.32
CA THR A 115 -6.95 -6.02 -12.89
C THR A 115 -7.08 -6.26 -14.39
N ASN A 116 -8.21 -5.85 -14.97
CA ASN A 116 -8.37 -5.75 -16.42
C ASN A 116 -7.88 -4.37 -16.93
N ASP A 117 -7.71 -4.25 -18.24
CA ASP A 117 -7.09 -3.08 -18.89
C ASP A 117 -7.73 -1.73 -18.55
N ASP A 118 -9.05 -1.71 -18.35
CA ASP A 118 -9.82 -0.51 -18.01
C ASP A 118 -9.98 -0.30 -16.49
N HIS A 119 -9.35 -1.15 -15.67
CA HIS A 119 -9.45 -1.18 -14.21
C HIS A 119 -10.91 -1.26 -13.71
N SER A 120 -11.83 -1.82 -14.49
CA SER A 120 -13.22 -2.03 -14.07
C SER A 120 -13.43 -3.31 -13.26
N ALA A 121 -12.47 -4.22 -13.24
CA ALA A 121 -12.50 -5.45 -12.47
C ALA A 121 -11.19 -5.66 -11.71
N LEU A 122 -11.31 -6.19 -10.49
CA LEU A 122 -10.16 -6.57 -9.66
C LEU A 122 -10.41 -7.92 -9.01
N VAL A 123 -9.39 -8.78 -9.06
CA VAL A 123 -9.36 -10.06 -8.34
C VAL A 123 -8.06 -10.20 -7.56
N THR A 124 -8.16 -10.68 -6.33
CA THR A 124 -7.01 -11.05 -5.51
C THR A 124 -7.38 -12.15 -4.52
N VAL A 125 -6.45 -12.59 -3.69
CA VAL A 125 -6.65 -13.50 -2.58
C VAL A 125 -6.06 -12.89 -1.31
N ILE A 126 -6.79 -12.98 -0.21
CA ILE A 126 -6.27 -12.72 1.14
C ILE A 126 -6.45 -13.99 1.95
N ASN A 127 -5.36 -14.58 2.43
CA ASN A 127 -5.36 -15.75 3.31
C ASN A 127 -6.16 -16.95 2.77
N GLY A 128 -6.12 -17.17 1.45
CA GLY A 128 -6.88 -18.21 0.76
C GLY A 128 -8.31 -17.83 0.34
N ASP A 129 -8.83 -16.69 0.78
CA ASP A 129 -10.15 -16.20 0.39
C ASP A 129 -10.04 -15.25 -0.82
N ILE A 130 -10.72 -15.62 -1.92
CA ILE A 130 -10.75 -14.83 -3.15
C ILE A 130 -11.57 -13.56 -2.94
N ILE A 131 -11.00 -12.41 -3.28
CA ILE A 131 -11.72 -11.14 -3.42
C ILE A 131 -12.01 -10.90 -4.90
N ARG A 132 -13.26 -10.53 -5.22
CA ARG A 132 -13.65 -10.05 -6.55
C ARG A 132 -14.45 -8.75 -6.45
N VAL A 133 -14.08 -7.78 -7.26
CA VAL A 133 -14.67 -6.45 -7.28
C VAL A 133 -14.92 -6.07 -8.73
N PHE A 134 -16.12 -5.60 -9.02
CA PHE A 134 -16.51 -5.13 -10.34
C PHE A 134 -17.12 -3.74 -10.22
N ALA A 135 -16.71 -2.83 -11.08
CA ALA A 135 -17.37 -1.55 -11.27
C ALA A 135 -18.85 -1.77 -11.60
N ASN A 136 -19.71 -0.89 -11.10
CA ASN A 136 -21.16 -0.94 -11.27
C ASN A 136 -21.85 -2.19 -10.69
N SER A 137 -21.12 -3.03 -9.95
CA SER A 137 -21.70 -4.15 -9.20
C SER A 137 -22.01 -3.71 -7.76
N PRO A 138 -23.25 -3.85 -7.26
CA PRO A 138 -23.55 -3.56 -5.86
C PRO A 138 -22.98 -4.60 -4.88
N THR A 139 -22.27 -5.61 -5.40
CA THR A 139 -21.67 -6.69 -4.63
C THR A 139 -20.17 -6.80 -4.88
N LEU A 140 -19.44 -6.96 -3.78
CA LEU A 140 -18.07 -7.45 -3.71
C LEU A 140 -18.11 -8.91 -3.24
N THR A 141 -17.23 -9.78 -3.71
CA THR A 141 -17.12 -11.14 -3.14
C THR A 141 -15.88 -11.23 -2.28
N TYR A 142 -15.98 -11.83 -1.09
CA TYR A 142 -14.84 -12.19 -0.25
C TYR A 142 -14.99 -13.64 0.23
N GLY A 143 -14.08 -14.50 -0.24
CA GLY A 143 -14.19 -15.95 -0.07
C GLY A 143 -15.47 -16.47 -0.73
N LYS A 144 -16.34 -17.11 0.07
CA LYS A 144 -17.67 -17.59 -0.38
C LYS A 144 -18.80 -16.59 -0.11
N LYS A 145 -18.51 -15.45 0.50
CA LYS A 145 -19.51 -14.50 0.97
C LYS A 145 -19.65 -13.34 -0.02
N PRO A 146 -20.85 -13.09 -0.57
CA PRO A 146 -21.13 -11.80 -1.19
C PRO A 146 -21.28 -10.75 -0.08
N ILE A 147 -20.54 -9.66 -0.23
CA ILE A 147 -20.62 -8.42 0.53
C ILE A 147 -21.45 -7.47 -0.32
N SER A 148 -22.68 -7.22 0.09
CA SER A 148 -23.63 -6.40 -0.67
C SER A 148 -23.81 -5.02 -0.04
N ALA A 149 -23.98 -4.03 -0.90
CA ALA A 149 -24.43 -2.71 -0.49
C ALA A 149 -25.84 -2.77 0.13
N VAL A 150 -26.07 -1.94 1.15
CA VAL A 150 -27.43 -1.72 1.69
C VAL A 150 -28.29 -0.96 0.67
N ASN A 151 -27.66 -0.10 -0.13
CA ASN A 151 -28.26 0.63 -1.24
C ASN A 151 -27.62 0.17 -2.55
N THR A 152 -28.40 -0.39 -3.48
CA THR A 152 -27.91 -0.88 -4.78
C THR A 152 -27.37 0.21 -5.70
N ASN A 153 -27.57 1.49 -5.36
CA ASN A 153 -27.11 2.63 -6.16
C ASN A 153 -25.69 3.09 -5.78
N THR A 154 -25.16 2.64 -4.64
CA THR A 154 -23.78 2.96 -4.21
C THR A 154 -22.88 1.78 -4.56
N VAL A 155 -22.22 1.86 -5.72
CA VAL A 155 -21.47 0.77 -6.36
C VAL A 155 -20.01 1.18 -6.55
N PRO A 156 -19.06 0.22 -6.72
CA PRO A 156 -17.71 0.54 -7.16
C PRO A 156 -17.72 1.27 -8.50
N VAL A 157 -16.78 2.19 -8.70
CA VAL A 157 -16.70 3.05 -9.88
C VAL A 157 -15.26 3.15 -10.38
N VAL A 158 -15.09 3.33 -11.70
CA VAL A 158 -13.78 3.63 -12.29
C VAL A 158 -13.66 5.13 -12.47
N ILE A 159 -12.65 5.73 -11.87
CA ILE A 159 -12.35 7.15 -11.96
C ILE A 159 -10.84 7.30 -12.18
N ASP A 160 -10.44 8.15 -13.13
CA ASP A 160 -9.03 8.50 -13.39
C ASP A 160 -8.11 7.28 -13.57
N GLY A 161 -8.66 6.17 -14.10
CA GLY A 161 -7.93 4.91 -14.33
C GLY A 161 -7.73 4.05 -13.08
N ALA A 162 -8.50 4.27 -12.01
CA ALA A 162 -8.48 3.44 -10.80
C ALA A 162 -9.87 2.97 -10.40
N LEU A 163 -9.94 1.74 -9.86
CA LEU A 163 -11.16 1.18 -9.29
C LEU A 163 -11.35 1.69 -7.86
N TYR A 164 -12.45 2.39 -7.63
CA TYR A 164 -12.84 2.88 -6.32
C TYR A 164 -14.00 2.07 -5.75
N VAL A 165 -13.91 1.74 -4.46
CA VAL A 165 -15.00 1.08 -3.73
C VAL A 165 -15.58 2.00 -2.66
N PRO A 166 -16.90 1.95 -2.44
CA PRO A 166 -17.51 2.56 -1.27
C PRO A 166 -16.92 2.04 0.04
N SER A 167 -16.79 2.92 1.03
CA SER A 167 -16.16 2.65 2.32
C SER A 167 -16.80 1.48 3.08
N PHE A 168 -18.12 1.28 2.96
CA PHE A 168 -18.82 0.18 3.61
C PHE A 168 -18.41 -1.21 3.09
N LEU A 169 -17.92 -1.32 1.85
CA LEU A 169 -17.40 -2.58 1.32
C LEU A 169 -16.07 -2.92 2.02
N LEU A 170 -15.22 -1.91 2.24
CA LEU A 170 -13.94 -2.09 2.96
C LEU A 170 -14.16 -2.43 4.44
N MET A 171 -15.14 -1.81 5.10
CA MET A 171 -15.51 -2.14 6.48
C MET A 171 -15.90 -3.61 6.67
N GLN A 172 -16.32 -4.31 5.60
CA GLN A 172 -16.75 -5.70 5.66
C GLN A 172 -15.64 -6.70 5.32
N LEU A 173 -14.42 -6.23 5.02
CA LEU A 173 -13.27 -7.11 4.79
C LEU A 173 -12.71 -7.71 6.10
N SER A 174 -12.97 -7.07 7.25
CA SER A 174 -12.66 -7.64 8.56
C SER A 174 -13.63 -7.15 9.64
N ASP A 175 -13.72 -7.88 10.75
CA ASP A 175 -14.63 -7.57 11.85
C ASP A 175 -14.25 -6.28 12.61
N SER A 176 -12.99 -5.84 12.50
CA SER A 176 -12.48 -4.63 13.16
C SER A 176 -12.16 -3.49 12.20
N SER A 177 -12.59 -3.58 10.93
CA SER A 177 -12.34 -2.52 9.96
C SER A 177 -13.19 -1.28 10.23
N VAL A 178 -12.53 -0.13 10.36
CA VAL A 178 -13.15 1.18 10.61
C VAL A 178 -12.69 2.17 9.55
N VAL A 179 -13.63 2.79 8.86
CA VAL A 179 -13.39 3.88 7.91
C VAL A 179 -13.87 5.19 8.54
N ASP A 180 -13.07 6.25 8.43
CA ASP A 180 -13.42 7.56 8.97
C ASP A 180 -12.69 8.67 8.20
N PHE A 181 -12.90 9.92 8.59
CA PHE A 181 -12.10 11.06 8.19
C PHE A 181 -11.31 11.61 9.38
N SER A 182 -10.14 12.19 9.14
CA SER A 182 -9.41 12.92 10.19
C SER A 182 -10.26 14.08 10.72
N GLY A 183 -9.97 14.57 11.93
CA GLY A 183 -10.76 15.64 12.55
C GLY A 183 -10.81 16.95 11.74
N ASN A 184 -9.76 17.23 10.95
CA ASN A 184 -9.72 18.37 10.02
C ASN A 184 -10.16 18.00 8.58
N ARG A 185 -10.66 16.78 8.37
CA ARG A 185 -11.08 16.20 7.08
C ARG A 185 -10.03 16.30 5.96
N SER A 186 -8.76 16.28 6.31
CA SER A 186 -7.66 16.26 5.32
C SER A 186 -7.26 14.84 4.89
N ALA A 187 -7.65 13.83 5.66
CA ALA A 187 -7.39 12.43 5.35
C ALA A 187 -8.67 11.59 5.46
N ALA A 188 -8.80 10.63 4.55
CA ALA A 188 -9.70 9.50 4.67
C ALA A 188 -8.89 8.34 5.28
N THR A 189 -9.37 7.81 6.40
CA THR A 189 -8.67 6.80 7.20
C THR A 189 -9.33 5.43 7.02
N LEU A 190 -8.50 4.39 7.09
CA LEU A 190 -8.91 3.00 7.22
C LEU A 190 -8.07 2.38 8.33
N GLY A 191 -8.69 2.09 9.47
CA GLY A 191 -8.15 1.18 10.48
C GLY A 191 -8.61 -0.23 10.18
N THR A 192 -7.71 -1.20 10.13
CA THR A 192 -8.05 -2.60 9.86
C THR A 192 -7.06 -3.55 10.53
N ASP A 193 -7.56 -4.68 11.00
CA ASP A 193 -6.80 -5.77 11.62
C ASP A 193 -6.46 -6.91 10.65
N ILE A 194 -6.63 -6.69 9.34
CA ILE A 194 -6.24 -7.67 8.32
C ILE A 194 -4.74 -7.96 8.45
N VAL A 195 -4.42 -9.22 8.78
CA VAL A 195 -3.06 -9.75 8.78
C VAL A 195 -2.91 -10.64 7.55
N VAL A 196 -2.04 -10.24 6.62
CA VAL A 196 -1.82 -10.93 5.35
C VAL A 196 -0.77 -12.02 5.50
N ASP A 197 -1.18 -13.27 5.25
CA ASP A 197 -0.31 -14.42 5.07
C ASP A 197 0.17 -14.46 3.62
N VAL A 198 1.40 -13.98 3.40
CA VAL A 198 1.99 -13.81 2.06
C VAL A 198 1.93 -15.08 1.18
N PRO A 199 2.23 -16.30 1.69
CA PRO A 199 2.17 -17.53 0.88
C PRO A 199 0.77 -17.89 0.35
N THR A 200 -0.30 -17.39 0.96
CA THR A 200 -1.69 -17.69 0.60
C THR A 200 -2.47 -16.45 0.14
N SER A 201 -1.76 -15.35 -0.15
CA SER A 201 -2.36 -14.07 -0.54
C SER A 201 -1.79 -13.55 -1.88
N GLY A 202 -2.41 -12.51 -2.42
CA GLY A 202 -2.07 -11.93 -3.71
C GLY A 202 -2.66 -12.73 -4.86
N LEU A 203 -1.83 -13.16 -5.80
CA LEU A 203 -2.26 -13.83 -7.03
C LEU A 203 -2.23 -15.36 -6.99
N VAL A 204 -2.07 -15.94 -5.80
CA VAL A 204 -2.07 -17.40 -5.63
C VAL A 204 -3.44 -17.95 -6.04
N GLY A 205 -3.48 -18.77 -7.11
CA GLY A 205 -4.72 -19.35 -7.63
C GLY A 205 -5.63 -18.37 -8.39
N VAL A 206 -5.17 -17.15 -8.69
CA VAL A 206 -5.92 -16.15 -9.45
C VAL A 206 -5.71 -16.30 -10.95
N ASP A 207 -6.81 -16.47 -11.68
CA ASP A 207 -6.83 -16.58 -13.14
C ASP A 207 -7.57 -15.40 -13.79
N SER A 208 -7.20 -15.04 -15.02
CA SER A 208 -7.81 -13.96 -15.79
C SER A 208 -9.28 -14.22 -16.11
N SER A 209 -9.70 -15.47 -16.25
CA SER A 209 -11.14 -15.81 -16.37
C SER A 209 -11.96 -15.37 -15.14
N MET A 210 -11.33 -15.11 -13.99
CA MET A 210 -12.00 -14.59 -12.81
C MET A 210 -12.35 -13.09 -12.91
N LEU A 211 -11.76 -12.37 -13.87
CA LEU A 211 -12.12 -11.00 -14.23
C LEU A 211 -13.36 -10.93 -15.12
N GLU A 212 -13.91 -12.08 -15.56
CA GLU A 212 -15.17 -12.11 -16.31
C GLU A 212 -16.35 -12.03 -15.34
N GLN A 213 -17.18 -10.99 -15.49
CA GLN A 213 -18.43 -10.88 -14.76
C GLN A 213 -19.45 -11.84 -15.38
N SER A 214 -19.75 -12.94 -14.68
CA SER A 214 -20.78 -13.89 -15.12
C SER A 214 -22.16 -13.23 -15.11
N THR A 215 -22.60 -12.71 -16.26
CA THR A 215 -23.99 -12.30 -16.44
C THR A 215 -24.86 -13.54 -16.69
N PRO A 216 -26.16 -13.53 -16.34
CA PRO A 216 -27.05 -14.69 -16.54
C PRO A 216 -27.25 -15.08 -18.02
N SER A 217 -26.72 -14.31 -18.97
CA SER A 217 -26.88 -14.51 -20.41
C SER A 217 -25.55 -14.89 -21.06
N GLY A 218 -25.15 -16.15 -20.91
CA GLY A 218 -24.41 -16.87 -21.95
C GLY A 218 -22.93 -16.51 -22.18
N SER A 219 -22.09 -17.47 -21.78
CA SER A 219 -20.88 -17.95 -22.47
C SER A 219 -19.87 -16.92 -23.00
N GLY A 220 -18.70 -16.95 -22.36
CA GLY A 220 -17.45 -16.66 -23.02
C GLY A 220 -16.33 -16.96 -22.05
N GLN A 221 -16.14 -18.22 -21.67
CA GLN A 221 -14.92 -18.64 -20.98
C GLN A 221 -13.77 -18.35 -21.94
N VAL A 222 -13.14 -17.20 -21.81
CA VAL A 222 -11.86 -16.96 -22.46
C VAL A 222 -10.83 -17.57 -21.54
N VAL A 223 -10.45 -18.81 -21.87
CA VAL A 223 -9.17 -19.36 -21.42
C VAL A 223 -8.10 -18.48 -22.08
N THR A 224 -7.79 -17.35 -21.46
CA THR A 224 -6.48 -16.74 -21.64
C THR A 224 -5.55 -17.50 -20.72
N ASP A 225 -5.10 -18.67 -21.18
CA ASP A 225 -3.82 -19.18 -20.72
C ASP A 225 -2.87 -17.99 -20.74
N GLY A 226 -2.24 -17.72 -19.59
CA GLY A 226 -1.34 -16.62 -19.36
C GLY A 226 -0.07 -16.70 -20.20
N ALA A 227 -0.21 -16.79 -21.53
CA ALA A 227 0.85 -16.78 -22.53
C ALA A 227 1.64 -15.48 -22.47
N HIS A 228 1.00 -14.40 -22.00
CA HIS A 228 1.65 -13.12 -21.74
C HIS A 228 1.79 -12.79 -20.26
N ARG A 229 1.21 -13.56 -19.31
CA ARG A 229 1.34 -13.22 -17.88
C ARG A 229 2.76 -13.45 -17.40
N CYS A 230 3.32 -12.43 -16.76
CA CYS A 230 4.64 -12.53 -16.17
C CYS A 230 4.65 -13.57 -15.04
N LYS A 231 5.37 -14.68 -15.23
CA LYS A 231 5.53 -15.74 -14.20
C LYS A 231 6.12 -15.23 -12.88
N LYS A 232 6.78 -14.06 -12.88
CA LYS A 232 7.40 -13.48 -11.69
C LYS A 232 6.42 -12.69 -10.81
N CYS A 233 5.53 -11.89 -11.41
CA CYS A 233 4.53 -11.13 -10.65
C CYS A 233 3.11 -11.68 -10.80
N GLY A 234 2.93 -12.76 -11.55
CA GLY A 234 1.62 -13.34 -11.83
C GLY A 234 0.70 -12.42 -12.64
N GLY A 235 1.20 -11.41 -13.35
CA GLY A 235 0.34 -10.44 -14.04
C GLY A 235 0.02 -9.17 -13.26
N ALA A 236 0.43 -9.04 -11.99
CA ALA A 236 0.16 -7.83 -11.19
C ALA A 236 1.00 -6.60 -11.58
N GLY A 237 1.97 -6.75 -12.47
CA GLY A 237 2.92 -5.68 -12.81
C GLY A 237 3.95 -5.37 -11.73
N GLY A 238 3.74 -5.80 -10.49
CA GLY A 238 4.67 -5.63 -9.38
C GLY A 238 4.43 -6.64 -8.27
N TYR A 239 5.16 -6.47 -7.17
CA TYR A 239 5.00 -7.26 -5.95
C TYR A 239 5.45 -6.44 -4.75
N ASN A 240 4.88 -6.73 -3.57
CA ASN A 240 5.39 -6.19 -2.33
C ASN A 240 6.67 -6.93 -1.92
N GLU A 241 7.74 -6.17 -1.75
CA GLU A 241 9.02 -6.64 -1.23
C GLU A 241 9.13 -6.23 0.24
N GLN A 242 9.29 -7.20 1.13
CA GLN A 242 9.72 -6.92 2.49
C GLN A 242 11.22 -6.67 2.51
N TYR A 243 11.63 -5.62 3.20
CA TYR A 243 13.03 -5.29 3.42
C TYR A 243 13.24 -4.82 4.86
N PHE A 244 14.50 -4.77 5.26
CA PHE A 244 14.88 -4.30 6.57
C PHE A 244 15.58 -2.96 6.45
N ASP A 245 15.19 -2.04 7.33
CA ASP A 245 15.85 -0.76 7.50
C ASP A 245 16.45 -0.68 8.90
N GLN A 246 17.48 0.13 9.09
CA GLN A 246 18.09 0.35 10.39
C GLN A 246 17.80 1.78 10.83
N ILE A 247 17.10 1.90 11.95
CA ILE A 247 16.87 3.18 12.60
C ILE A 247 17.60 3.23 13.93
N MET A 248 18.07 4.41 14.31
CA MET A 248 18.70 4.61 15.61
C MET A 248 17.64 4.98 16.63
N VAL A 249 17.40 4.10 17.61
CA VAL A 249 16.44 4.31 18.70
C VAL A 249 17.19 4.25 20.01
N ASN A 250 17.18 5.35 20.77
CA ASN A 250 17.88 5.48 22.06
C ASN A 250 19.37 5.09 21.98
N GLY A 251 20.05 5.50 20.91
CA GLY A 251 21.48 5.22 20.69
C GLY A 251 21.80 3.77 20.33
N ARG A 252 20.81 2.93 20.04
CA ARG A 252 21.01 1.57 19.52
C ARG A 252 20.42 1.46 18.12
N TRP A 253 21.15 0.81 17.22
CA TRP A 253 20.61 0.41 15.93
C TRP A 253 19.54 -0.66 16.14
N GLN A 254 18.33 -0.37 15.69
CA GLN A 254 17.22 -1.31 15.66
C GLN A 254 16.85 -1.57 14.21
N GLN A 255 16.75 -2.85 13.87
CA GLN A 255 16.27 -3.28 12.57
C GLN A 255 14.74 -3.26 12.59
N ILE A 256 14.14 -2.53 11.66
CA ILE A 256 12.69 -2.49 11.48
C ILE A 256 12.35 -3.14 10.14
N THR A 257 11.31 -3.96 10.13
CA THR A 257 10.76 -4.52 8.90
C THR A 257 9.92 -3.44 8.22
N LYS A 258 10.16 -3.23 6.93
CA LYS A 258 9.36 -2.37 6.06
C LYS A 258 8.91 -3.17 4.84
N SER A 259 7.86 -2.70 4.19
CA SER A 259 7.43 -3.19 2.87
C SER A 259 7.48 -2.05 1.86
N ARG A 260 7.65 -2.39 0.58
CA ARG A 260 7.45 -1.47 -0.53
C ARG A 260 6.92 -2.21 -1.74
N TRP A 261 6.09 -1.54 -2.53
CA TRP A 261 5.73 -2.03 -3.85
C TRP A 261 6.94 -1.92 -4.79
N ARG A 262 7.25 -3.01 -5.50
CA ARG A 262 8.30 -3.05 -6.52
C ARG A 262 7.68 -3.40 -7.84
N HIS A 263 7.91 -2.54 -8.83
CA HIS A 263 7.61 -2.88 -10.21
C HIS A 263 8.37 -4.16 -10.57
N CYS A 264 7.67 -5.06 -11.23
CA CYS A 264 8.25 -6.33 -11.63
C CYS A 264 9.32 -6.05 -12.67
N PRO A 265 10.58 -6.44 -12.42
CA PRO A 265 11.68 -6.15 -13.34
C PRO A 265 11.59 -6.96 -14.64
N VAL A 266 10.68 -7.95 -14.71
CA VAL A 266 10.53 -8.83 -15.87
C VAL A 266 9.50 -8.29 -16.86
N CYS A 267 8.33 -7.82 -16.39
CA CYS A 267 7.32 -7.19 -17.25
C CYS A 267 7.38 -5.65 -17.25
N GLY A 268 8.35 -5.06 -16.52
CA GLY A 268 8.52 -3.61 -16.46
C GLY A 268 7.30 -2.87 -15.89
N GLY A 269 6.54 -3.49 -14.98
CA GLY A 269 5.33 -2.87 -14.43
C GLY A 269 4.02 -3.29 -15.08
N ARG A 270 4.06 -3.91 -16.26
CA ARG A 270 2.85 -4.06 -17.10
C ARG A 270 2.00 -5.28 -16.78
N GLY A 271 2.49 -6.20 -15.95
CA GLY A 271 1.86 -7.50 -15.72
C GLY A 271 2.25 -8.52 -16.78
N ASP A 272 2.46 -8.06 -18.02
CA ASP A 272 2.70 -8.95 -19.14
C ASP A 272 4.14 -8.93 -19.68
N VAL A 273 4.61 -10.10 -20.12
CA VAL A 273 5.86 -10.30 -20.84
C VAL A 273 5.57 -10.42 -22.33
N ASN A 274 6.23 -9.58 -23.11
CA ASN A 274 6.23 -9.66 -24.58
C ASN A 274 7.09 -10.83 -25.07
#